data_AF-A0A367QFV9-F1
#
_entry.id   AF-A0A367QFV9-F1
#
_cell.length_a   1.000
_cell.length_b   1.000
_cell.length_c   1.000
_cell.angle_alpha   90.00
_cell.angle_beta   90.00
_cell.angle_gamma   90.00
#
_symmetry.space_group_name_H-M   'P 1'
#
loop_
_entity.id
_entity.type
_entity.pdbx_description
1 polymer ?
#
loop_
_entity_poly.entity_id
_entity_poly.type
_entity_poly.pdbx_seq_one_letter_code
_entity_poly.pdbx_strand_id
1 'polypeptide(L)'
;MDKKPKVLFIYSLVFIIVLFFTAGLINIILPASKTPPTLGDVSVKLEYFAEHKDDYDVIFLGPSTTYLQIIPKVFDESLSANGNSVKSFNLGILSANVAEMDFYLQKILALKPAKLKWIFLDCLVNSFVEEEPTLSRNVYWHTPTKTLENFQLIAESTLPWEIKISALYANSISFLHRWLGIGYFSNFWHQSSEALPAGISSKKLLQEAGYYANDWMKNSEAEKKVFYSKLESYQQKLTQAKLGIIDQENTYPEKSYALKIIKRLVSRIDDLEKSSNIQVETIFLIPPALDSFIEHSPILEAVDLGYISTLFAFNNPNSFASLYEVSRRSDERHLNYQGSQEFTLALAEKFSQHLKLASQEIPFISQSQN
;
A
#
# COMPACT_ATOMS: atom_id res chain seq x y z
N MET A 1 55.16 -15.57 10.05
CA MET A 1 53.68 -15.43 10.03
C MET A 1 53.09 -16.63 9.31
N ASP A 2 52.25 -17.41 9.99
CA ASP A 2 51.60 -18.59 9.43
C ASP A 2 50.67 -18.19 8.26
N LYS A 3 50.87 -18.80 7.08
CA LYS A 3 50.08 -18.47 5.87
C LYS A 3 48.71 -19.15 5.88
N LYS A 4 48.52 -20.19 6.69
CA LYS A 4 47.26 -20.96 6.81
C LYS A 4 46.02 -20.10 7.10
N PRO A 5 46.02 -19.18 8.09
CA PRO A 5 44.83 -18.35 8.37
C PRO A 5 44.45 -17.45 7.19
N LYS A 6 45.42 -16.91 6.44
CA LYS A 6 45.15 -16.07 5.27
C LYS A 6 44.51 -16.88 4.14
N VAL A 7 45.00 -18.09 3.91
CA VAL A 7 44.48 -18.99 2.87
C VAL A 7 43.05 -19.44 3.21
N LEU A 8 42.80 -19.82 4.47
CA LEU A 8 41.45 -20.17 4.95
C LEU A 8 40.47 -19.00 4.80
N PHE A 9 40.88 -17.79 5.18
CA PHE A 9 40.05 -16.59 5.00
C PHE A 9 39.66 -16.36 3.53
N ILE A 10 40.61 -16.51 2.59
CA ILE A 10 40.34 -16.38 1.16
C ILE A 10 39.34 -17.45 0.69
N TYR A 11 39.52 -18.71 1.11
CA TYR A 11 38.57 -19.77 0.74
C TYR A 11 37.17 -19.54 1.30
N SER A 12 37.05 -19.05 2.54
CA SER A 12 35.76 -18.68 3.12
C SER A 12 35.09 -17.55 2.33
N LEU A 13 35.85 -16.52 1.93
CA LEU A 13 35.32 -15.42 1.12
C LEU A 13 34.85 -15.91 -0.25
N VAL A 14 35.66 -16.72 -0.93
CA VAL A 14 35.28 -17.33 -2.22
C VAL A 14 34.02 -18.18 -2.07
N PHE A 15 33.94 -19.01 -1.03
CA PHE A 15 32.75 -19.83 -0.76
C PHE A 15 31.50 -18.96 -0.56
N ILE A 16 31.57 -17.91 0.26
CA ILE A 16 30.43 -17.00 0.50
C ILE A 16 30.00 -16.33 -0.80
N ILE A 17 30.95 -15.85 -1.60
CA ILE A 17 30.69 -15.24 -2.91
C ILE A 17 29.98 -16.24 -3.83
N VAL A 18 30.54 -17.45 -3.98
CA VAL A 18 29.97 -18.49 -4.84
C VAL A 18 28.57 -18.88 -4.39
N LEU A 19 28.36 -19.07 -3.08
CA LEU A 19 27.06 -19.38 -2.50
C LEU A 19 26.04 -18.27 -2.81
N PHE A 20 26.42 -17.01 -2.58
CA PHE A 20 25.57 -15.85 -2.79
C PHE A 20 25.16 -15.71 -4.27
N PHE A 21 26.12 -15.84 -5.21
CA PHE A 21 25.82 -15.75 -6.63
C PHE A 21 25.02 -16.95 -7.15
N THR A 22 25.32 -18.16 -6.67
CA THR A 22 24.59 -19.37 -7.07
C THR A 22 23.14 -19.32 -6.58
N ALA A 23 22.90 -18.96 -5.31
CA ALA A 23 21.55 -18.81 -4.78
C ALA A 23 20.78 -17.70 -5.48
N GLY A 24 21.43 -16.56 -5.76
CA GLY A 24 20.87 -15.48 -6.55
C GLY A 24 20.46 -15.93 -7.96
N LEU A 25 21.32 -16.67 -8.65
CA LEU A 25 21.04 -17.20 -9.98
C LEU A 25 19.86 -18.19 -9.96
N ILE A 26 19.81 -19.08 -8.96
CA ILE A 26 18.68 -19.99 -8.76
C ILE A 26 17.39 -19.19 -8.58
N ASN A 27 17.38 -18.15 -7.74
CA ASN A 27 16.19 -17.33 -7.52
C ASN A 27 15.74 -16.51 -8.74
N ILE A 28 16.65 -16.19 -9.66
CA ILE A 28 16.31 -15.55 -10.94
C ILE A 28 15.69 -16.57 -11.92
N ILE A 29 16.26 -17.77 -12.00
CA ILE A 29 15.82 -18.81 -12.96
C ILE A 29 14.55 -19.54 -12.47
N LEU A 30 14.48 -19.82 -11.17
CA LEU A 30 13.40 -20.52 -10.48
C LEU A 30 12.80 -19.57 -9.42
N PRO A 31 12.09 -18.51 -9.85
CA PRO A 31 11.52 -17.57 -8.90
C PRO A 31 10.48 -18.25 -8.02
N ALA A 32 10.30 -17.67 -6.83
CA ALA A 32 9.18 -17.92 -5.93
C ALA A 32 7.84 -18.09 -6.67
N SER A 33 6.91 -18.88 -6.09
CA SER A 33 5.51 -18.88 -6.52
C SER A 33 5.01 -17.45 -6.75
N LYS A 34 4.21 -17.22 -7.81
CA LYS A 34 3.66 -15.90 -8.14
C LYS A 34 2.81 -15.32 -7.00
N THR A 35 2.19 -16.20 -6.22
CA THR A 35 1.48 -15.91 -4.97
C THR A 35 1.72 -17.09 -4.04
N PRO A 36 2.69 -17.01 -3.11
CA PRO A 36 2.85 -18.02 -2.07
C PRO A 36 1.60 -18.04 -1.18
N PRO A 37 1.07 -19.22 -0.80
CA PRO A 37 -0.08 -19.30 0.12
C PRO A 37 0.28 -18.87 1.55
N THR A 38 1.57 -18.67 1.82
CA THR A 38 2.09 -18.25 3.11
C THR A 38 2.13 -16.73 3.28
N LEU A 39 1.52 -15.92 2.41
CA LEU A 39 1.51 -14.45 2.59
C LEU A 39 0.31 -13.94 3.42
N GLY A 40 -0.35 -14.82 4.17
CA GLY A 40 -1.54 -14.46 4.96
C GLY A 40 -2.68 -13.90 4.09
N ASP A 41 -3.28 -12.80 4.54
CA ASP A 41 -4.39 -12.12 3.88
C ASP A 41 -4.07 -11.63 2.46
N VAL A 42 -2.82 -11.23 2.21
CA VAL A 42 -2.36 -10.80 0.89
C VAL A 42 -2.51 -11.93 -0.13
N SER A 43 -2.15 -13.17 0.25
CA SER A 43 -2.31 -14.33 -0.65
C SER A 43 -3.79 -14.59 -0.95
N VAL A 44 -4.65 -14.56 0.06
CA VAL A 44 -6.10 -14.75 -0.07
C VAL A 44 -6.70 -13.72 -1.02
N LYS A 45 -6.37 -12.44 -0.85
CA LYS A 45 -6.88 -11.35 -1.70
C LYS A 45 -6.37 -11.46 -3.14
N LEU A 46 -5.08 -11.75 -3.33
CA LEU A 46 -4.48 -11.84 -4.67
C LEU A 46 -4.94 -13.07 -5.44
N GLU A 47 -5.08 -14.22 -4.79
CA GLU A 47 -5.61 -15.45 -5.40
C GLU A 47 -7.07 -15.26 -5.82
N TYR A 48 -7.90 -14.75 -4.91
CA TYR A 48 -9.29 -14.46 -5.23
C TYR A 48 -9.42 -13.44 -6.35
N PHE A 49 -8.65 -12.35 -6.29
CA PHE A 49 -8.65 -11.34 -7.34
C PHE A 49 -8.15 -11.94 -8.66
N ALA A 50 -7.15 -12.81 -8.69
CA ALA A 50 -6.70 -13.45 -9.92
C ALA A 50 -7.80 -14.29 -10.60
N GLU A 51 -8.64 -14.96 -9.81
CA GLU A 51 -9.79 -15.73 -10.31
C GLU A 51 -10.96 -14.84 -10.77
N HIS A 52 -11.11 -13.65 -10.18
CA HIS A 52 -12.25 -12.74 -10.41
C HIS A 52 -11.84 -11.40 -11.03
N LYS A 53 -10.63 -11.32 -11.60
CA LYS A 53 -10.00 -10.06 -12.05
C LYS A 53 -10.85 -9.29 -13.07
N ASP A 54 -11.67 -10.01 -13.83
CA ASP A 54 -12.53 -9.46 -14.89
C ASP A 54 -13.93 -9.06 -14.38
N ASP A 55 -14.18 -9.15 -13.07
CA ASP A 55 -15.43 -8.72 -12.46
C ASP A 55 -15.39 -7.27 -11.99
N TYR A 56 -14.21 -6.72 -11.71
CA TYR A 56 -14.04 -5.46 -11.00
C TYR A 56 -13.71 -4.30 -11.93
N ASP A 57 -14.42 -3.19 -11.74
CA ASP A 57 -14.15 -1.91 -12.40
C ASP A 57 -13.15 -1.06 -11.62
N VAL A 58 -13.12 -1.23 -10.29
CA VAL A 58 -12.37 -0.39 -9.35
C VAL A 58 -11.54 -1.25 -8.40
N ILE A 59 -10.28 -0.86 -8.21
CA ILE A 59 -9.40 -1.44 -7.19
C ILE A 59 -8.94 -0.34 -6.24
N PHE A 60 -9.00 -0.62 -4.94
CA PHE A 60 -8.32 0.19 -3.92
C PHE A 60 -7.03 -0.51 -3.50
N LEU A 61 -5.89 0.18 -3.62
CA LEU A 61 -4.58 -0.33 -3.23
C LEU A 61 -3.86 0.70 -2.35
N GLY A 62 -3.41 0.25 -1.19
CA GLY A 62 -2.75 1.12 -0.22
C GLY A 62 -2.38 0.40 1.07
N PRO A 63 -1.84 1.14 2.06
CA PRO A 63 -1.46 0.64 3.39
C PRO A 63 -2.69 0.30 4.26
N SER A 64 -2.50 0.26 5.57
CA SER A 64 -3.54 0.02 6.57
C SER A 64 -4.73 1.00 6.48
N THR A 65 -4.51 2.26 6.09
CA THR A 65 -5.60 3.24 5.88
C THR A 65 -6.52 2.88 4.72
N THR A 66 -6.01 2.23 3.68
CA THR A 66 -6.87 1.67 2.62
C THR A 66 -7.48 0.34 3.07
N TYR A 67 -6.67 -0.55 3.66
CA TYR A 67 -7.11 -1.86 4.13
C TYR A 67 -8.31 -1.78 5.09
N LEU A 68 -8.24 -0.86 6.07
CA LEU A 68 -9.16 -0.79 7.22
C LEU A 68 -10.28 0.25 7.07
N GLN A 69 -10.22 1.13 6.07
CA GLN A 69 -11.14 2.30 6.03
C GLN A 69 -12.01 2.40 4.79
N ILE A 70 -11.65 1.77 3.68
CA ILE A 70 -12.46 1.83 2.46
C ILE A 70 -13.35 0.58 2.39
N ILE A 71 -14.66 0.78 2.34
CA ILE A 71 -15.66 -0.28 2.33
C ILE A 71 -16.24 -0.42 0.91
N PRO A 72 -15.76 -1.36 0.07
CA PRO A 72 -16.19 -1.48 -1.33
C PRO A 72 -17.70 -1.52 -1.52
N LYS A 73 -18.40 -2.27 -0.65
CA LYS A 73 -19.86 -2.37 -0.70
C LYS A 73 -20.57 -1.02 -0.52
N VAL A 74 -20.13 -0.19 0.43
CA VAL A 74 -20.70 1.14 0.65
C VAL A 74 -20.40 2.07 -0.51
N PHE A 75 -19.19 1.98 -1.09
CA PHE A 75 -18.80 2.74 -2.27
C PHE A 75 -19.67 2.38 -3.48
N ASP A 76 -19.81 1.09 -3.78
CA ASP A 76 -20.59 0.55 -4.90
C ASP A 76 -22.08 0.90 -4.76
N GLU A 77 -22.67 0.72 -3.57
CA GLU A 77 -24.07 1.05 -3.30
C GLU A 77 -24.33 2.56 -3.45
N SER A 78 -23.41 3.40 -2.96
CA SER A 78 -23.53 4.87 -3.08
C SER A 78 -23.43 5.34 -4.53
N LEU A 79 -22.56 4.75 -5.33
CA LEU A 79 -22.47 5.06 -6.77
C LEU A 79 -23.66 4.55 -7.55
N SER A 80 -24.14 3.35 -7.23
CA SER A 80 -25.32 2.77 -7.86
C SER A 80 -26.57 3.60 -7.59
N ALA A 81 -26.71 4.17 -6.39
CA ALA A 81 -27.78 5.11 -6.07
C ALA A 81 -27.75 6.39 -6.93
N ASN A 82 -26.58 6.73 -7.49
CA ASN A 82 -26.38 7.85 -8.40
C ASN A 82 -26.36 7.44 -9.88
N GLY A 83 -26.77 6.21 -10.21
CA GLY A 83 -26.84 5.70 -11.58
C GLY A 83 -25.53 5.16 -12.16
N ASN A 84 -24.45 5.10 -11.36
CA ASN A 84 -23.17 4.53 -11.77
C ASN A 84 -23.03 3.12 -11.20
N SER A 85 -23.19 2.09 -12.03
CA SER A 85 -22.92 0.72 -11.61
C SER A 85 -21.42 0.44 -11.71
N VAL A 86 -20.79 0.18 -10.57
CA VAL A 86 -19.40 -0.25 -10.47
C VAL A 86 -19.32 -1.44 -9.51
N LYS A 87 -18.30 -2.28 -9.70
CA LYS A 87 -17.91 -3.29 -8.72
C LYS A 87 -16.49 -3.01 -8.26
N SER A 88 -16.29 -2.80 -6.96
CA SER A 88 -14.99 -2.48 -6.38
C SER A 88 -14.42 -3.59 -5.49
N PHE A 89 -13.09 -3.63 -5.36
CA PHE A 89 -12.38 -4.57 -4.48
C PHE A 89 -11.26 -3.87 -3.70
N ASN A 90 -11.14 -4.19 -2.41
CA ASN A 90 -10.11 -3.65 -1.53
C ASN A 90 -8.88 -4.58 -1.47
N LEU A 91 -7.85 -4.24 -2.25
CA LEU A 91 -6.52 -4.86 -2.25
C LEU A 91 -5.54 -4.14 -1.32
N GLY A 92 -6.02 -3.36 -0.34
CA GLY A 92 -5.17 -2.79 0.70
C GLY A 92 -4.35 -3.88 1.40
N ILE A 93 -3.18 -3.49 1.89
CA ILE A 93 -2.18 -4.34 2.55
C ILE A 93 -1.70 -3.62 3.81
N LEU A 94 -1.82 -4.26 4.98
CA LEU A 94 -1.43 -3.64 6.25
C LEU A 94 0.03 -3.20 6.25
N SER A 95 0.31 -1.96 6.65
CA SER A 95 1.66 -1.41 6.76
C SER A 95 2.51 -1.38 5.47
N ALA A 96 1.93 -1.67 4.30
CA ALA A 96 2.68 -1.64 3.05
C ALA A 96 3.15 -0.23 2.72
N ASN A 97 4.46 -0.06 2.55
CA ASN A 97 5.00 1.19 2.03
C ASN A 97 4.93 1.25 0.50
N VAL A 98 5.25 2.41 -0.05
CA VAL A 98 5.20 2.67 -1.49
C VAL A 98 6.05 1.71 -2.34
N ALA A 99 7.17 1.18 -1.82
CA ALA A 99 8.01 0.22 -2.54
C ALA A 99 7.37 -1.17 -2.60
N GLU A 100 6.81 -1.63 -1.47
CA GLU A 100 6.01 -2.87 -1.40
C GLU A 100 4.73 -2.74 -2.25
N MET A 101 4.05 -1.59 -2.20
CA MET A 101 2.89 -1.34 -3.04
C MET A 101 3.22 -1.40 -4.54
N ASP A 102 4.34 -0.82 -5.01
CA ASP A 102 4.75 -0.94 -6.41
C ASP A 102 5.02 -2.41 -6.79
N PHE A 103 5.50 -3.22 -5.85
CA PHE A 103 5.67 -4.66 -6.08
C PHE A 103 4.33 -5.37 -6.31
N TYR A 104 3.32 -5.09 -5.49
CA TYR A 104 2.00 -5.72 -5.65
C TYR A 104 1.19 -5.13 -6.81
N LEU A 105 1.32 -3.83 -7.10
CA LEU A 105 0.71 -3.22 -8.29
C LEU A 105 1.19 -3.95 -9.55
N GLN A 106 2.49 -4.20 -9.70
CA GLN A 106 3.01 -4.96 -10.84
C GLN A 106 2.37 -6.35 -10.97
N LYS A 107 2.09 -7.03 -9.86
CA LYS A 107 1.41 -8.33 -9.88
C LYS A 107 -0.04 -8.20 -10.33
N ILE A 108 -0.76 -7.21 -9.82
CA ILE A 108 -2.15 -6.91 -10.19
C ILE A 108 -2.25 -6.60 -11.68
N LEU A 109 -1.40 -5.70 -12.19
CA LEU A 109 -1.42 -5.31 -13.61
C LEU A 109 -1.00 -6.47 -14.53
N ALA A 110 -0.09 -7.34 -14.09
CA ALA A 110 0.33 -8.52 -14.86
C ALA A 110 -0.81 -9.53 -15.09
N LEU A 111 -1.88 -9.47 -14.29
CA LEU A 111 -3.08 -10.30 -14.49
C LEU A 111 -3.94 -9.83 -15.67
N LYS A 112 -3.76 -8.58 -16.14
CA LYS A 112 -4.53 -7.95 -17.22
C LYS A 112 -6.05 -8.07 -16.97
N PRO A 113 -6.57 -7.40 -15.92
CA PRO A 113 -8.01 -7.37 -15.66
C PRO A 113 -8.74 -6.61 -16.78
N ALA A 114 -9.67 -7.28 -17.46
CA ALA A 114 -10.28 -6.80 -18.70
C ALA A 114 -11.33 -5.69 -18.49
N LYS A 115 -11.88 -5.58 -17.27
CA LYS A 115 -12.92 -4.56 -16.93
C LYS A 115 -12.40 -3.45 -16.03
N LEU A 116 -11.15 -3.52 -15.59
CA LEU A 116 -10.59 -2.50 -14.70
C LEU A 116 -10.57 -1.15 -15.43
N LYS A 117 -11.09 -0.12 -14.74
CA LYS A 117 -11.19 1.26 -15.24
C LYS A 117 -10.53 2.25 -14.29
N TRP A 118 -10.50 1.96 -12.99
CA TRP A 118 -9.94 2.86 -11.99
C TRP A 118 -9.10 2.12 -10.96
N ILE A 119 -7.94 2.68 -10.63
CA ILE A 119 -7.12 2.26 -9.49
C ILE A 119 -6.96 3.44 -8.54
N PHE A 120 -7.43 3.27 -7.32
CA PHE A 120 -7.18 4.20 -6.23
C PHE A 120 -5.88 3.83 -5.51
N LEU A 121 -4.95 4.77 -5.43
CA LEU A 121 -3.63 4.60 -4.82
C LEU A 121 -3.46 5.50 -3.59
N ASP A 122 -3.29 4.88 -2.42
CA ASP A 122 -2.91 5.54 -1.17
C ASP A 122 -1.46 5.16 -0.84
N CYS A 123 -0.52 6.09 -0.96
CA CYS A 123 0.92 5.76 -0.90
C CYS A 123 1.55 6.16 0.43
N LEU A 124 1.83 5.18 1.29
CA LEU A 124 2.58 5.38 2.53
C LEU A 124 4.09 5.42 2.25
N VAL A 125 4.70 6.58 2.44
CA VAL A 125 6.12 6.78 2.11
C VAL A 125 7.04 6.71 3.32
N ASN A 126 6.59 6.45 4.54
CA ASN A 126 7.43 6.55 5.74
C ASN A 126 7.35 5.33 6.69
N SER A 127 6.99 4.15 6.17
CA SER A 127 6.86 2.90 6.92
C SER A 127 7.90 1.86 6.48
N PHE A 128 9.07 1.84 7.10
CA PHE A 128 10.20 1.01 6.63
C PHE A 128 10.76 0.04 7.64
N VAL A 129 10.35 0.15 8.91
CA VAL A 129 10.85 -0.73 9.96
C VAL A 129 10.06 -2.03 9.87
N GLU A 130 10.71 -3.07 9.40
CA GLU A 130 10.16 -4.43 9.40
C GLU A 130 10.29 -5.01 10.81
N GLU A 131 9.17 -5.08 11.55
CA GLU A 131 9.15 -5.66 12.89
C GLU A 131 9.47 -7.17 12.86
N GLU A 132 9.03 -7.86 11.81
CA GLU A 132 9.23 -9.29 11.59
C GLU A 132 9.94 -9.55 10.25
N PRO A 133 11.26 -9.30 10.15
CA PRO A 133 11.96 -9.33 8.86
C PRO A 133 12.06 -10.72 8.22
N THR A 134 11.75 -11.78 8.96
CA THR A 134 11.74 -13.17 8.46
C THR A 134 10.35 -13.69 8.12
N LEU A 135 9.29 -12.90 8.32
CA LEU A 135 7.92 -13.26 7.94
C LEU A 135 7.84 -13.47 6.42
N SER A 136 7.03 -14.43 5.93
CA SER A 136 7.03 -14.78 4.50
C SER A 136 6.70 -13.58 3.62
N ARG A 137 5.72 -12.76 4.03
CA ARG A 137 5.38 -11.51 3.33
C ARG A 137 6.59 -10.59 3.18
N ASN A 138 7.29 -10.32 4.29
CA ASN A 138 8.43 -9.42 4.32
C ASN A 138 9.60 -10.01 3.51
N VAL A 139 9.83 -11.32 3.53
CA VAL A 139 10.82 -11.93 2.62
C VAL A 139 10.38 -11.85 1.15
N TYR A 140 9.07 -11.90 0.88
CA TYR A 140 8.55 -12.07 -0.47
C TYR A 140 8.68 -10.82 -1.36
N TRP A 141 8.51 -9.61 -0.84
CA TRP A 141 8.56 -8.42 -1.69
C TRP A 141 9.98 -7.83 -1.83
N HIS A 142 10.94 -8.22 -0.98
CA HIS A 142 12.35 -7.77 -1.00
C HIS A 142 13.20 -8.33 -2.15
N THR A 143 12.75 -8.13 -3.39
CA THR A 143 13.60 -8.30 -4.58
C THR A 143 14.75 -7.27 -4.56
N PRO A 144 15.87 -7.49 -5.29
CA PRO A 144 16.98 -6.53 -5.30
C PRO A 144 16.55 -5.09 -5.59
N THR A 145 15.67 -4.90 -6.57
CA THR A 145 15.15 -3.59 -6.94
C THR A 145 14.33 -2.98 -5.80
N LYS A 146 13.46 -3.75 -5.16
CA LYS A 146 12.59 -3.26 -4.07
C LYS A 146 13.34 -2.98 -2.79
N THR A 147 14.32 -3.80 -2.46
CA THR A 147 15.21 -3.55 -1.32
C THR A 147 16.03 -2.28 -1.54
N LEU A 148 16.57 -2.08 -2.75
CA LEU A 148 17.33 -0.86 -3.05
C LEU A 148 16.45 0.39 -2.98
N GLU A 149 15.24 0.33 -3.53
CA GLU A 149 14.26 1.41 -3.40
C GLU A 149 13.98 1.72 -1.93
N ASN A 150 13.74 0.70 -1.10
CA ASN A 150 13.46 0.91 0.31
C ASN A 150 14.66 1.49 1.08
N PHE A 151 15.88 1.06 0.76
CA PHE A 151 17.10 1.65 1.31
C PHE A 151 17.26 3.13 0.97
N GLN A 152 16.90 3.53 -0.25
CA GLN A 152 16.94 4.94 -0.65
C GLN A 152 15.89 5.76 0.12
N LEU A 153 14.68 5.21 0.29
CA LEU A 153 13.65 5.85 1.11
C LEU A 153 14.10 6.03 2.56
N ILE A 154 14.72 5.01 3.17
CA ILE A 154 15.27 5.09 4.53
C ILE A 154 16.39 6.14 4.60
N ALA A 155 17.31 6.13 3.65
CA ALA A 155 18.45 7.05 3.62
C ALA A 155 18.00 8.52 3.57
N GLU A 156 16.99 8.81 2.73
CA GLU A 156 16.46 10.16 2.52
C GLU A 156 15.49 10.64 3.60
N SER A 157 14.89 9.74 4.40
CA SER A 157 13.99 10.13 5.50
C SER A 157 14.69 11.06 6.52
N THR A 158 13.94 11.89 7.24
CA THR A 158 14.51 12.68 8.36
C THR A 158 14.54 11.92 9.69
N LEU A 159 14.37 10.59 9.67
CA LEU A 159 14.36 9.76 10.87
C LEU A 159 15.72 9.77 11.60
N PRO A 160 15.73 9.59 12.94
CA PRO A 160 16.96 9.38 13.70
C PRO A 160 17.82 8.23 13.15
N TRP A 161 19.14 8.34 13.29
CA TRP A 161 20.08 7.38 12.71
C TRP A 161 19.91 5.97 13.29
N GLU A 162 19.50 5.86 14.55
CA GLU A 162 19.22 4.58 15.23
C GLU A 162 18.08 3.84 14.52
N ILE A 163 17.02 4.57 14.16
CA ILE A 163 15.87 4.04 13.42
C ILE A 163 16.29 3.67 12.01
N LYS A 164 17.09 4.50 11.33
CA LYS A 164 17.61 4.20 9.99
C LYS A 164 18.45 2.92 9.99
N ILE A 165 19.35 2.73 10.96
CA ILE A 165 20.16 1.52 11.06
C ILE A 165 19.29 0.30 11.33
N SER A 166 18.32 0.41 12.25
CA SER A 166 17.37 -0.66 12.51
C SER A 166 16.58 -1.05 11.26
N ALA A 167 16.06 -0.06 10.53
CA ALA A 167 15.33 -0.28 9.28
C ALA A 167 16.22 -0.93 8.21
N LEU A 168 17.44 -0.41 7.98
CA LEU A 168 18.39 -0.98 7.03
C LEU A 168 18.74 -2.43 7.38
N TYR A 169 18.97 -2.72 8.66
CA TYR A 169 19.27 -4.06 9.16
C TYR A 169 18.11 -5.02 8.93
N ALA A 170 16.90 -4.65 9.35
CA ALA A 170 15.71 -5.50 9.21
C ALA A 170 15.42 -5.80 7.72
N ASN A 171 15.49 -4.78 6.85
CA ASN A 171 15.31 -4.95 5.42
C ASN A 171 16.43 -5.78 4.76
N SER A 172 17.66 -5.69 5.28
CA SER A 172 18.77 -6.54 4.83
C SER A 172 18.53 -8.01 5.19
N ILE A 173 17.96 -8.29 6.36
CA ILE A 173 17.58 -9.65 6.74
C ILE A 173 16.55 -10.21 5.77
N SER A 174 15.46 -9.47 5.48
CA SER A 174 14.42 -9.92 4.53
C SER A 174 14.99 -10.17 3.14
N PHE A 175 15.84 -9.25 2.65
CA PHE A 175 16.55 -9.42 1.38
C PHE A 175 17.45 -10.65 1.36
N LEU A 176 18.26 -10.89 2.40
CA LEU A 176 19.15 -12.05 2.47
C LEU A 176 18.36 -13.37 2.50
N HIS A 177 17.27 -13.43 3.27
CA HIS A 177 16.39 -14.59 3.26
C HIS A 177 15.84 -14.88 1.88
N ARG A 178 15.39 -13.83 1.17
CA ARG A 178 14.88 -13.97 -0.19
C ARG A 178 15.97 -14.42 -1.15
N TRP A 179 17.11 -13.73 -1.14
CA TRP A 179 18.22 -13.92 -2.07
C TRP A 179 18.87 -15.29 -1.92
N LEU A 180 18.97 -15.78 -0.68
CA LEU A 180 19.53 -17.10 -0.38
C LEU A 180 18.49 -18.22 -0.46
N GLY A 181 17.21 -17.91 -0.67
CA GLY A 181 16.13 -18.90 -0.71
C GLY A 181 15.89 -19.58 0.64
N ILE A 182 16.23 -18.92 1.75
CA ILE A 182 16.05 -19.47 3.10
C ILE A 182 14.55 -19.56 3.38
N GLY A 183 14.08 -20.74 3.80
CA GLY A 183 12.68 -21.00 4.12
C GLY A 183 11.80 -21.40 2.93
N TYR A 184 12.28 -21.29 1.68
CA TYR A 184 11.48 -21.67 0.51
C TYR A 184 11.10 -23.15 0.50
N PHE A 185 12.06 -24.01 0.81
CA PHE A 185 11.83 -25.46 0.85
C PHE A 185 10.93 -25.87 2.02
N SER A 186 11.10 -25.24 3.19
CA SER A 186 10.21 -25.50 4.33
C SER A 186 8.79 -25.01 4.05
N ASN A 187 8.61 -23.88 3.38
CA ASN A 187 7.29 -23.34 3.04
C ASN A 187 6.60 -24.15 1.93
N PHE A 188 7.37 -24.80 1.05
CA PHE A 188 6.81 -25.75 0.08
C PHE A 188 6.21 -26.98 0.76
N TRP A 189 6.85 -27.47 1.83
CA TRP A 189 6.39 -28.67 2.56
C TRP A 189 5.38 -28.35 3.67
N HIS A 190 5.52 -27.21 4.32
CA HIS A 190 4.56 -26.64 5.26
C HIS A 190 3.67 -25.64 4.53
N GLN A 191 2.63 -26.14 3.87
CA GLN A 191 1.48 -25.34 3.43
C GLN A 191 0.60 -24.89 4.62
N SER A 192 1.20 -24.56 5.77
CA SER A 192 0.44 -23.84 6.79
C SER A 192 0.26 -22.42 6.26
N SER A 193 -0.96 -22.10 5.82
CA SER A 193 -1.36 -20.71 5.55
C SER A 193 -0.93 -19.87 6.76
N GLU A 194 -0.11 -18.84 6.54
CA GLU A 194 0.13 -17.85 7.59
C GLU A 194 -1.23 -17.38 8.09
N ALA A 195 -1.40 -17.36 9.41
CA ALA A 195 -2.69 -17.05 10.01
C ALA A 195 -3.08 -15.63 9.62
N LEU A 196 -4.30 -15.48 9.11
CA LEU A 196 -4.93 -14.17 9.04
C LEU A 196 -4.86 -13.48 10.41
N PRO A 197 -4.88 -12.13 10.46
CA PRO A 197 -4.96 -11.43 11.74
C PRO A 197 -6.07 -12.02 12.63
N ALA A 198 -5.79 -12.16 13.92
CA ALA A 198 -6.67 -12.89 14.84
C ALA A 198 -8.10 -12.32 14.84
N GLY A 199 -9.06 -13.14 14.41
CA GLY A 199 -10.48 -12.76 14.26
C GLY A 199 -10.94 -12.61 12.80
N ILE A 200 -10.04 -12.65 11.82
CA ILE A 200 -10.36 -12.59 10.40
C ILE A 200 -10.44 -14.01 9.83
N SER A 201 -11.53 -14.32 9.12
CA SER A 201 -11.63 -15.53 8.30
C SER A 201 -11.56 -15.16 6.82
N SER A 202 -10.93 -16.00 5.99
CA SER A 202 -10.82 -15.75 4.55
C SER A 202 -12.20 -15.58 3.93
N LYS A 203 -13.18 -16.38 4.36
CA LYS A 203 -14.56 -16.28 3.90
C LYS A 203 -15.18 -14.92 4.19
N LYS A 204 -15.00 -14.39 5.40
CA LYS A 204 -15.55 -13.08 5.77
C LYS A 204 -14.84 -11.95 5.02
N LEU A 205 -13.51 -12.02 4.92
CA LEU A 205 -12.72 -11.04 4.16
C LEU A 205 -13.18 -10.94 2.70
N LEU A 206 -13.41 -12.08 2.04
CA LEU A 206 -13.88 -12.12 0.66
C LEU A 206 -15.36 -11.72 0.50
N GLN A 207 -16.21 -12.08 1.47
CA GLN A 207 -17.61 -11.65 1.50
C GLN A 207 -17.75 -10.12 1.57
N GLU A 208 -16.81 -9.45 2.23
CA GLU A 208 -16.73 -7.99 2.33
C GLU A 208 -15.85 -7.36 1.24
N ALA A 209 -15.64 -8.06 0.12
CA ALA A 209 -14.86 -7.59 -1.03
C ALA A 209 -13.45 -7.11 -0.67
N GLY A 210 -12.78 -7.82 0.25
CA GLY A 210 -11.42 -7.52 0.71
C GLY A 210 -11.35 -6.51 1.86
N TYR A 211 -12.47 -5.97 2.32
CA TYR A 211 -12.53 -5.09 3.48
C TYR A 211 -12.59 -5.87 4.80
N TYR A 212 -11.97 -5.32 5.83
CA TYR A 212 -12.18 -5.75 7.20
C TYR A 212 -12.10 -4.57 8.16
N ALA A 213 -13.06 -4.44 9.06
CA ALA A 213 -13.10 -3.33 10.01
C ALA A 213 -12.07 -3.53 11.14
N ASN A 214 -11.38 -2.47 11.55
CA ASN A 214 -10.40 -2.55 12.61
C ASN A 214 -11.02 -2.98 13.95
N ASP A 215 -12.22 -2.49 14.26
CA ASP A 215 -12.94 -2.79 15.48
C ASP A 215 -13.41 -4.26 15.60
N TRP A 216 -13.41 -5.02 14.51
CA TRP A 216 -13.68 -6.46 14.51
C TRP A 216 -12.48 -7.31 14.93
N MET A 217 -11.27 -6.73 14.97
CA MET A 217 -10.07 -7.46 15.36
C MET A 217 -10.07 -7.76 16.86
N LYS A 218 -9.49 -8.91 17.26
CA LYS A 218 -9.47 -9.35 18.66
C LYS A 218 -8.83 -8.33 19.62
N ASN A 219 -7.89 -7.53 19.12
CA ASN A 219 -7.12 -6.57 19.92
C ASN A 219 -7.68 -5.14 19.89
N SER A 220 -8.80 -4.89 19.19
CA SER A 220 -9.34 -3.54 18.98
C SER A 220 -9.62 -2.78 20.28
N GLU A 221 -10.11 -3.47 21.31
CA GLU A 221 -10.32 -2.88 22.65
C GLU A 221 -9.02 -2.46 23.34
N ALA A 222 -7.93 -3.20 23.13
CA ALA A 222 -6.63 -2.85 23.67
C ALA A 222 -6.05 -1.63 22.94
N GLU A 223 -6.12 -1.61 21.61
CA GLU A 223 -5.70 -0.47 20.78
C GLU A 223 -6.48 0.80 21.15
N LYS A 224 -7.79 0.67 21.34
CA LYS A 224 -8.65 1.79 21.74
C LYS A 224 -8.24 2.36 23.11
N LYS A 225 -7.86 1.53 24.08
CA LYS A 225 -7.32 1.98 25.37
C LYS A 225 -6.00 2.73 25.22
N VAL A 226 -5.11 2.27 24.33
CA VAL A 226 -3.86 2.96 24.00
C VAL A 226 -4.14 4.30 23.33
N PHE A 227 -5.16 4.38 22.46
CA PHE A 227 -5.56 5.65 21.87
C PHE A 227 -6.09 6.63 22.92
N TYR A 228 -6.94 6.18 23.84
CA TYR A 228 -7.44 7.03 24.92
C TYR A 228 -6.34 7.55 25.85
N SER A 229 -5.26 6.80 26.07
CA SER A 229 -4.13 7.31 26.86
C SER A 229 -3.32 8.39 26.14
N LYS A 230 -3.48 8.53 24.81
CA LYS A 230 -2.86 9.56 23.97
C LYS A 230 -3.84 10.66 23.52
N LEU A 231 -5.06 10.67 24.06
CA LEU A 231 -6.14 11.53 23.56
C LEU A 231 -5.77 13.02 23.57
N GLU A 232 -5.09 13.48 24.62
CA GLU A 232 -4.66 14.89 24.71
C GLU A 232 -3.69 15.26 23.57
N SER A 233 -2.71 14.38 23.29
CA SER A 233 -1.76 14.59 22.19
C SER A 233 -2.48 14.63 20.83
N TYR A 234 -3.41 13.71 20.61
CA TYR A 234 -4.24 13.71 19.40
C TYR A 234 -5.04 15.02 19.25
N GLN A 235 -5.68 15.49 20.32
CA GLN A 235 -6.47 16.73 20.30
C GLN A 235 -5.61 17.97 20.05
N GLN A 236 -4.40 18.03 20.62
CA GLN A 236 -3.43 19.10 20.36
C GLN A 236 -3.02 19.11 18.88
N LYS A 237 -2.63 17.95 18.33
CA LYS A 237 -2.27 17.81 16.91
C LYS A 237 -3.44 18.15 15.98
N LEU A 238 -4.66 17.74 16.32
CA LEU A 238 -5.87 18.09 15.57
C LEU A 238 -6.12 19.61 15.57
N THR A 239 -5.93 20.27 16.71
CA THR A 239 -6.07 21.73 16.83
C THR A 239 -5.02 22.44 15.98
N GLN A 240 -3.76 22.00 16.01
CA GLN A 240 -2.70 22.52 15.16
C GLN A 240 -3.03 22.37 13.67
N ALA A 241 -3.47 21.18 13.25
CA ALA A 241 -3.86 20.93 11.87
C ALA A 241 -5.04 21.81 11.41
N LYS A 242 -6.04 22.05 12.28
CA LYS A 242 -7.15 22.98 11.98
C LYS A 242 -6.69 24.43 11.80
N LEU A 243 -5.59 24.82 12.46
CA LEU A 243 -4.95 26.13 12.29
C LEU A 243 -3.99 26.19 11.09
N GLY A 244 -3.82 25.09 10.34
CA GLY A 244 -2.88 25.02 9.22
C GLY A 244 -1.41 24.94 9.64
N ILE A 245 -1.14 24.57 10.89
CA ILE A 245 0.23 24.37 11.38
C ILE A 245 0.70 22.99 10.89
N ILE A 246 1.73 23.00 10.03
CA ILE A 246 2.33 21.79 9.47
C ILE A 246 3.41 21.29 10.43
N ASP A 247 3.29 20.03 10.83
CA ASP A 247 4.34 19.32 11.55
C ASP A 247 5.46 18.95 10.56
N GLN A 248 6.69 19.37 10.83
CA GLN A 248 7.85 19.12 9.96
C GLN A 248 8.58 17.81 10.30
N GLU A 249 8.12 17.08 11.32
CA GLU A 249 8.72 15.80 11.67
C GLU A 249 8.45 14.73 10.61
N ASN A 250 9.51 14.01 10.19
CA ASN A 250 9.45 12.86 9.27
C ASN A 250 9.09 13.19 7.81
N THR A 251 9.58 14.32 7.31
CA THR A 251 9.38 14.78 5.94
C THR A 251 10.44 14.22 4.96
N TYR A 252 10.20 14.40 3.67
CA TYR A 252 11.13 14.07 2.59
C TYR A 252 11.70 15.34 1.94
N PRO A 253 12.94 15.30 1.41
CA PRO A 253 13.46 16.41 0.62
C PRO A 253 12.64 16.59 -0.68
N GLU A 254 12.58 17.82 -1.18
CA GLU A 254 12.10 18.09 -2.53
C GLU A 254 12.85 17.19 -3.53
N LYS A 255 12.11 16.59 -4.48
CA LYS A 255 12.60 15.62 -5.46
C LYS A 255 13.11 14.31 -4.85
N SER A 256 12.47 13.87 -3.78
CA SER A 256 12.74 12.59 -3.12
C SER A 256 12.68 11.38 -4.05
N TYR A 257 13.29 10.29 -3.61
CA TYR A 257 13.15 8.99 -4.23
C TYR A 257 11.71 8.47 -4.15
N ALA A 258 10.94 8.86 -3.13
CA ALA A 258 9.50 8.58 -3.05
C ALA A 258 8.75 9.13 -4.26
N LEU A 259 9.03 10.37 -4.67
CA LEU A 259 8.49 10.97 -5.90
C LEU A 259 8.84 10.13 -7.15
N LYS A 260 10.06 9.59 -7.23
CA LYS A 260 10.47 8.72 -8.35
C LYS A 260 9.66 7.42 -8.39
N ILE A 261 9.35 6.84 -7.24
CA ILE A 261 8.49 5.65 -7.16
C ILE A 261 7.06 6.01 -7.56
N ILE A 262 6.50 7.10 -7.04
CA ILE A 262 5.14 7.57 -7.40
C ILE A 262 5.02 7.80 -8.91
N LYS A 263 5.98 8.51 -9.51
CA LYS A 263 6.02 8.71 -10.97
C LYS A 263 6.00 7.38 -11.72
N ARG A 264 6.73 6.38 -11.21
CA ARG A 264 6.78 5.05 -11.82
C ARG A 264 5.47 4.28 -11.68
N LEU A 265 4.77 4.41 -10.55
CA LEU A 265 3.43 3.82 -10.38
C LEU A 265 2.48 4.30 -11.49
N VAL A 266 2.44 5.62 -11.72
CA VAL A 266 1.66 6.23 -12.80
C VAL A 266 2.08 5.68 -14.17
N SER A 267 3.38 5.75 -14.49
CA SER A 267 3.87 5.29 -15.79
C SER A 267 3.56 3.82 -16.09
N ARG A 268 3.53 2.95 -15.07
CA ARG A 268 3.17 1.54 -15.27
C ARG A 268 1.70 1.35 -15.65
N ILE A 269 0.82 2.17 -15.08
CA ILE A 269 -0.61 2.12 -15.41
C ILE A 269 -0.80 2.68 -16.83
N ASP A 270 -0.14 3.78 -17.18
CA ASP A 270 -0.15 4.32 -18.55
C ASP A 270 0.36 3.31 -19.59
N ASP A 271 1.41 2.54 -19.25
CA ASP A 271 1.96 1.51 -20.14
C ASP A 271 1.03 0.30 -20.29
N LEU A 272 0.21 0.00 -19.27
CA LEU A 272 -0.86 -0.98 -19.39
C LEU A 272 -1.88 -0.51 -20.43
N GLU A 273 -2.29 0.75 -20.41
CA GLU A 273 -3.25 1.29 -21.37
C GLU A 273 -2.77 1.09 -22.82
N LYS A 274 -1.51 1.47 -23.08
CA LYS A 274 -0.87 1.32 -24.39
C LYS A 274 -0.80 -0.13 -24.87
N SER A 275 -0.70 -1.09 -23.94
CA SER A 275 -0.48 -2.50 -24.26
C SER A 275 -1.73 -3.38 -24.25
N SER A 276 -2.83 -2.95 -23.63
CA SER A 276 -4.05 -3.76 -23.47
C SER A 276 -5.35 -3.15 -23.99
N ASN A 277 -5.30 -1.95 -24.59
CA ASN A 277 -6.49 -1.28 -25.14
C ASN A 277 -7.64 -1.12 -24.11
N ILE A 278 -7.30 -1.15 -22.82
CA ILE A 278 -8.15 -0.78 -21.69
C ILE A 278 -7.66 0.56 -21.18
N GLN A 279 -8.57 1.47 -20.89
CA GLN A 279 -8.24 2.76 -20.29
C GLN A 279 -8.41 2.62 -18.78
N VAL A 280 -7.34 2.84 -18.02
CA VAL A 280 -7.29 2.73 -16.57
C VAL A 280 -6.83 4.06 -16.00
N GLU A 281 -7.74 4.78 -15.38
CA GLU A 281 -7.42 6.02 -14.69
C GLU A 281 -6.80 5.72 -13.31
N THR A 282 -5.70 6.41 -13.01
CA THR A 282 -5.09 6.39 -11.69
C THR A 282 -5.62 7.55 -10.85
N ILE A 283 -6.20 7.25 -9.68
CA ILE A 283 -6.68 8.25 -8.72
C ILE A 283 -5.87 8.13 -7.45
N PHE A 284 -5.12 9.17 -7.09
CA PHE A 284 -4.41 9.17 -5.82
C PHE A 284 -5.37 9.56 -4.68
N LEU A 285 -5.17 8.95 -3.52
CA LEU A 285 -5.98 9.13 -2.34
C LEU A 285 -5.08 9.54 -1.17
N ILE A 286 -5.47 10.61 -0.48
CA ILE A 286 -4.93 10.94 0.83
C ILE A 286 -6.04 10.68 1.86
N PRO A 287 -5.91 9.66 2.74
CA PRO A 287 -6.93 9.28 3.70
C PRO A 287 -7.13 10.35 4.81
N PRO A 288 -8.22 10.27 5.59
CA PRO A 288 -8.48 11.16 6.72
C PRO A 288 -7.62 10.80 7.93
N ALA A 289 -6.33 11.08 7.82
CA ALA A 289 -5.34 11.05 8.89
C ALA A 289 -4.69 12.43 9.02
N LEU A 290 -4.08 12.73 10.17
CA LEU A 290 -3.28 13.94 10.30
C LEU A 290 -1.89 13.71 9.69
N ASP A 291 -1.36 14.73 9.02
CA ASP A 291 -0.04 14.64 8.37
C ASP A 291 1.09 14.39 9.38
N SER A 292 0.92 14.82 10.63
CA SER A 292 1.82 14.49 11.75
C SER A 292 1.87 13.00 12.11
N PHE A 293 1.04 12.17 11.45
CA PHE A 293 1.05 10.72 11.59
C PHE A 293 1.34 10.00 10.27
N ILE A 294 1.08 10.62 9.11
CA ILE A 294 1.26 10.04 7.78
C ILE A 294 1.84 11.09 6.84
N GLU A 295 2.97 10.78 6.22
CA GLU A 295 3.68 11.70 5.34
C GLU A 295 3.08 11.66 3.92
N HIS A 296 2.53 12.79 3.45
CA HIS A 296 1.90 12.90 2.13
C HIS A 296 2.63 13.85 1.17
N SER A 297 3.70 14.54 1.58
CA SER A 297 4.36 15.55 0.73
C SER A 297 4.82 15.02 -0.64
N PRO A 298 5.29 13.76 -0.81
CA PRO A 298 5.67 13.30 -2.15
C PRO A 298 4.48 13.15 -3.10
N ILE A 299 3.26 12.92 -2.58
CA ILE A 299 2.03 12.90 -3.40
C ILE A 299 1.69 14.33 -3.83
N LEU A 300 1.76 15.29 -2.90
CA LEU A 300 1.49 16.70 -3.19
C LEU A 300 2.50 17.26 -4.20
N GLU A 301 3.79 16.97 -4.02
CA GLU A 301 4.83 17.35 -4.97
C GLU A 301 4.60 16.72 -6.36
N ALA A 302 4.12 15.46 -6.41
CA ALA A 302 3.79 14.81 -7.67
C ALA A 302 2.59 15.45 -8.38
N VAL A 303 1.62 16.01 -7.65
CA VAL A 303 0.54 16.83 -8.22
C VAL A 303 1.09 18.14 -8.77
N ASP A 304 1.91 18.86 -7.99
CA ASP A 304 2.48 20.15 -8.40
C ASP A 304 3.36 20.02 -9.66
N LEU A 305 4.04 18.89 -9.81
CA LEU A 305 4.84 18.56 -11.00
C LEU A 305 4.03 17.99 -12.17
N GLY A 306 2.72 17.79 -12.01
CA GLY A 306 1.82 17.29 -13.04
C GLY A 306 1.97 15.80 -13.34
N TYR A 307 2.57 15.00 -12.43
CA TYR A 307 2.63 13.55 -12.55
C TYR A 307 1.32 12.88 -12.13
N ILE A 308 0.57 13.50 -11.23
CA ILE A 308 -0.73 13.03 -10.77
C ILE A 308 -1.79 13.98 -11.32
N SER A 309 -2.70 13.47 -12.15
CA SER A 309 -3.81 14.23 -12.69
C SER A 309 -4.97 14.36 -11.69
N THR A 310 -5.25 13.29 -10.95
CA THR A 310 -6.44 13.20 -10.09
C THR A 310 -6.01 12.85 -8.66
N LEU A 311 -6.24 13.78 -7.72
CA LEU A 311 -5.99 13.59 -6.29
C LEU A 311 -7.26 13.83 -5.48
N PHE A 312 -7.66 12.83 -4.70
CA PHE A 312 -8.69 12.95 -3.69
C PHE A 312 -8.08 13.02 -2.29
N ALA A 313 -7.96 14.24 -1.76
CA ALA A 313 -7.49 14.46 -0.40
C ALA A 313 -8.62 14.60 0.63
N PHE A 314 -8.49 13.88 1.75
CA PHE A 314 -9.39 13.90 2.90
C PHE A 314 -8.68 14.25 4.22
N ASN A 315 -7.41 14.67 4.15
CA ASN A 315 -6.58 15.00 5.31
C ASN A 315 -6.86 16.39 5.94
N ASN A 316 -7.85 17.15 5.43
CA ASN A 316 -8.21 18.46 5.98
C ASN A 316 -9.33 18.35 7.05
N PRO A 317 -9.02 18.54 8.35
CA PRO A 317 -10.01 18.43 9.43
C PRO A 317 -11.06 19.55 9.46
N ASN A 318 -10.85 20.65 8.73
CA ASN A 318 -11.88 21.68 8.59
C ASN A 318 -12.92 21.30 7.53
N SER A 319 -12.52 20.56 6.49
CA SER A 319 -13.42 20.10 5.43
C SER A 319 -14.15 18.81 5.80
N PHE A 320 -13.52 17.94 6.60
CA PHE A 320 -14.04 16.61 6.94
C PHE A 320 -14.12 16.40 8.47
N ALA A 321 -14.65 17.38 9.19
CA ALA A 321 -14.58 17.44 10.65
C ALA A 321 -15.07 16.17 11.39
N SER A 322 -16.13 15.52 10.91
CA SER A 322 -16.66 14.30 11.54
C SER A 322 -15.66 13.14 11.54
N LEU A 323 -14.83 13.03 10.50
CA LEU A 323 -13.83 11.95 10.37
C LEU A 323 -12.68 12.07 11.38
N TYR A 324 -12.53 13.24 12.01
CA TYR A 324 -11.53 13.51 13.05
C TYR A 324 -12.08 13.46 14.46
N GLU A 325 -13.39 13.23 14.62
CA GLU A 325 -13.98 13.03 15.93
C GLU A 325 -13.48 11.73 16.55
N VAL A 326 -13.16 11.77 17.84
CA VAL A 326 -12.68 10.60 18.61
C VAL A 326 -13.65 9.42 18.51
N SER A 327 -14.96 9.70 18.39
CA SER A 327 -16.02 8.72 18.20
C SER A 327 -15.96 7.97 16.87
N ARG A 328 -15.18 8.45 15.89
CA ARG A 328 -14.95 7.84 14.56
C ARG A 328 -13.58 7.21 14.40
N ARG A 329 -12.74 7.27 15.44
CA ARG A 329 -11.37 6.74 15.42
C ARG A 329 -11.29 5.39 16.12
N SER A 330 -10.45 4.52 15.57
CA SER A 330 -9.88 3.38 16.30
C SER A 330 -8.59 3.81 17.01
N ASP A 331 -7.79 4.61 16.31
CA ASP A 331 -6.55 5.20 16.83
C ASP A 331 -6.22 6.55 16.14
N GLU A 332 -4.98 7.03 16.33
CA GLU A 332 -4.48 8.29 15.76
C GLU A 332 -4.47 8.31 14.22
N ARG A 333 -4.45 7.16 13.54
CA ARG A 333 -4.36 7.00 12.08
C ARG A 333 -5.59 6.37 11.46
N HIS A 334 -6.23 5.43 12.14
CA HIS A 334 -7.28 4.58 11.61
C HIS A 334 -8.68 4.97 12.12
N LEU A 335 -9.64 4.93 11.21
CA LEU A 335 -11.06 5.02 11.51
C LEU A 335 -11.58 3.73 12.16
N ASN A 336 -12.66 3.85 12.92
CA ASN A 336 -13.50 2.70 13.29
C ASN A 336 -14.55 2.43 12.21
N TYR A 337 -15.35 1.36 12.32
CA TYR A 337 -16.30 1.01 11.27
C TYR A 337 -17.23 2.16 10.87
N GLN A 338 -17.76 2.91 11.85
CA GLN A 338 -18.63 4.04 11.58
C GLN A 338 -17.90 5.18 10.85
N GLY A 339 -16.66 5.49 11.26
CA GLY A 339 -15.82 6.45 10.55
C GLY A 339 -15.52 6.00 9.12
N SER A 340 -15.21 4.72 8.91
CA SER A 340 -14.95 4.12 7.60
C SER A 340 -16.17 4.20 6.68
N GLN A 341 -17.39 4.02 7.21
CA GLN A 341 -18.63 4.23 6.45
C GLN A 341 -18.78 5.68 5.99
N GLU A 342 -18.64 6.65 6.91
CA GLU A 342 -18.73 8.09 6.58
C GLU A 342 -17.66 8.49 5.55
N PHE A 343 -16.43 8.04 5.74
CA PHE A 343 -15.33 8.29 4.80
C PHE A 343 -15.62 7.70 3.42
N THR A 344 -16.07 6.45 3.36
CA THR A 344 -16.38 5.79 2.10
C THR A 344 -17.52 6.50 1.35
N LEU A 345 -18.53 7.00 2.05
CA LEU A 345 -19.60 7.80 1.45
C LEU A 345 -19.07 9.11 0.86
N ALA A 346 -18.21 9.82 1.59
CA ALA A 346 -17.57 11.04 1.09
C ALA A 346 -16.67 10.76 -0.12
N LEU A 347 -15.97 9.62 -0.13
CA LEU A 347 -15.17 9.15 -1.27
C LEU A 347 -16.04 8.86 -2.49
N ALA A 348 -17.15 8.15 -2.32
CA ALA A 348 -18.08 7.86 -3.41
C ALA A 348 -18.73 9.13 -3.97
N GLU A 349 -19.07 10.10 -3.12
CA GLU A 349 -19.59 11.40 -3.56
C GLU A 349 -18.58 12.15 -4.43
N LYS A 350 -17.33 12.27 -3.96
CA LYS A 350 -16.25 12.93 -4.69
C LYS A 350 -15.98 12.25 -6.04
N PHE A 351 -16.00 10.92 -6.07
CA PHE A 351 -15.85 10.17 -7.31
C PHE A 351 -17.05 10.33 -8.26
N SER A 352 -18.28 10.35 -7.74
CA SER A 352 -19.48 10.63 -8.54
C SER A 352 -19.42 12.01 -9.20
N GLN A 353 -18.91 13.03 -8.51
CA GLN A 353 -18.67 14.36 -9.08
C GLN A 353 -17.61 14.32 -10.18
N HIS A 354 -16.51 13.60 -9.95
CA HIS A 354 -15.46 13.39 -10.96
C HIS A 354 -15.99 12.75 -12.24
N LEU A 355 -16.79 11.69 -12.14
CA LEU A 355 -17.41 11.04 -13.30
C LEU A 355 -18.36 11.99 -14.07
N LYS A 356 -19.10 12.85 -13.37
CA LYS A 356 -19.97 13.85 -14.00
C LYS A 356 -19.16 14.89 -14.77
N LEU A 357 -18.03 15.33 -14.24
CA LEU A 357 -17.15 16.29 -14.93
C LEU A 357 -16.52 15.65 -16.17
N ALA A 358 -15.97 14.43 -16.04
CA ALA A 358 -15.37 13.71 -17.16
C ALA A 358 -16.37 13.44 -18.30
N SER A 359 -17.65 13.20 -18.00
CA SER A 359 -18.69 13.02 -19.03
C SER A 359 -19.15 14.32 -19.71
N GLN A 360 -18.94 15.49 -19.08
CA GLN A 360 -19.26 16.80 -19.66
C GLN A 360 -18.15 17.35 -20.56
N GLU A 361 -16.90 16.91 -20.37
CA GLU A 361 -15.74 17.34 -21.17
C GLU A 361 -15.66 16.67 -22.56
N ILE A 362 -16.51 15.70 -22.87
CA ILE A 362 -16.67 15.18 -24.25
C ILE A 362 -17.63 16.11 -25.00
N PRO A 363 -17.16 17.01 -25.89
CA PRO A 363 -18.07 17.83 -26.66
C PRO A 363 -18.83 16.91 -27.60
N PHE A 364 -20.14 17.06 -27.61
CA PHE A 364 -21.04 16.58 -28.64
C PHE A 364 -20.46 17.02 -30.01
N ILE A 365 -19.70 16.16 -30.69
CA ILE A 365 -19.48 16.30 -32.14
C ILE A 365 -20.83 15.93 -32.73
N SER A 366 -21.75 16.90 -32.71
CA SER A 366 -22.97 16.82 -33.50
C SER A 366 -22.53 16.66 -34.95
N GLN A 367 -23.04 15.60 -35.54
CA GLN A 367 -23.12 15.43 -36.97
C GLN A 367 -23.64 16.73 -37.59
N SER A 368 -22.74 17.48 -38.21
CA SER A 368 -23.10 18.41 -39.25
C SER A 368 -21.93 18.45 -40.23
N GLN A 369 -22.07 17.71 -41.32
CA GLN A 369 -22.16 18.27 -42.67
C GLN A 369 -22.10 17.14 -43.71
N ASN A 370 -23.26 16.98 -44.36
CA ASN A 370 -23.53 16.57 -45.76
C ASN A 370 -22.95 15.27 -46.31
#